data_AF-A0A7C6JSE7-F1
#
_entry.id   AF-A0A7C6JSE7-F1
#
_cell.length_a   1.000
_cell.length_b   1.000
_cell.length_c   1.000
_cell.angle_alpha   90.00
_cell.angle_beta   90.00
_cell.angle_gamma   90.00
#
_symmetry.space_group_name_H-M   'P 1'
#
loop_
_entity.id
_entity.type
_entity.pdbx_description
1 polymer ?
#
loop_
_entity_poly.entity_id
_entity_poly.type
_entity_poly.pdbx_seq_one_letter_code
_entity_poly.pdbx_strand_id
1 'polypeptide(L)' 'MADNQVAALKKQVADAISAASDEIIELGEDIFAHPELGYKEQRTSDVIAAKF' A
#
# COMPACT_ATOMS: atom_id res chain seq x y z
N MET A 1 24.30 -6.72 -19.18
CA MET A 1 22.93 -6.75 -19.75
C MET A 1 21.87 -7.06 -18.70
N ALA A 2 21.99 -8.14 -17.91
CA ALA A 2 21.03 -8.51 -16.86
C ALA A 2 20.87 -7.42 -15.76
N ASP A 3 21.97 -6.79 -15.32
CA ASP A 3 21.91 -5.73 -14.30
C ASP A 3 21.07 -4.52 -14.73
N ASN A 4 21.07 -4.20 -16.03
CA ASN A 4 20.28 -3.10 -16.57
C ASN A 4 18.78 -3.43 -16.58
N GLN A 5 18.42 -4.70 -16.82
CA GLN A 5 17.04 -5.15 -16.76
C GLN A 5 16.51 -5.15 -15.32
N VAL A 6 17.31 -5.59 -14.35
CA VAL A 6 16.95 -5.53 -12.93
C VAL A 6 16.78 -4.07 -12.48
N ALA A 7 17.67 -3.17 -12.89
CA ALA A 7 17.54 -1.74 -12.59
C ALA A 7 16.27 -1.14 -13.21
N ALA A 8 15.93 -1.49 -14.44
CA ALA A 8 14.71 -1.04 -15.10
C ALA A 8 13.43 -1.52 -14.37
N LEU A 9 13.38 -2.78 -13.95
CA LEU A 9 12.25 -3.32 -13.17
C LEU A 9 12.11 -2.60 -11.82
N LYS A 10 13.21 -2.38 -11.11
CA LYS A 10 13.19 -1.62 -9.85
C LYS A 10 12.67 -0.20 -10.04
N LYS A 11 13.07 0.46 -11.13
CA LYS A 11 12.57 1.79 -11.47
C LYS A 11 11.06 1.76 -11.71
N GLN A 12 10.56 0.81 -12.49
CA GLN A 12 9.11 0.68 -12.75
C GLN A 12 8.31 0.47 -11.47
N VAL A 13 8.81 -0.37 -10.55
CA VAL A 13 8.16 -0.57 -9.25
C VAL A 13 8.17 0.71 -8.41
N ALA A 14 9.30 1.42 -8.35
CA ALA A 14 9.40 2.67 -7.61
C ALA A 14 8.50 3.77 -8.20
N ASP A 15 8.42 3.87 -9.52
CA ASP A 15 7.52 4.80 -10.22
C ASP A 15 6.06 4.47 -9.91
N ALA A 16 5.68 3.18 -9.90
CA ALA A 16 4.31 2.75 -9.57
C ALA A 16 3.94 3.06 -8.11
N ILE A 17 4.84 2.81 -7.16
CA ILE A 17 4.65 3.18 -5.75
C ILE A 17 4.51 4.69 -5.61
N SER A 18 5.35 5.46 -6.31
CA SER A 18 5.31 6.93 -6.26
C SER A 18 4.00 7.47 -6.85
N ALA A 19 3.47 6.84 -7.90
CA ALA A 19 2.19 7.22 -8.49
C ALA A 19 0.99 6.90 -7.58
N ALA A 20 1.13 5.93 -6.67
CA ALA A 20 0.11 5.53 -5.70
C ALA A 20 0.35 6.13 -4.30
N SER A 21 1.27 7.09 -4.14
CA SER A 21 1.71 7.57 -2.83
C SER A 21 0.58 8.12 -1.99
N ASP A 22 -0.28 8.94 -2.58
CA ASP A 22 -1.34 9.64 -1.87
C ASP A 22 -2.36 8.63 -1.33
N GLU A 23 -2.75 7.66 -2.16
CA GLU A 23 -3.66 6.58 -1.78
C GLU A 23 -3.09 5.67 -0.67
N ILE A 24 -1.78 5.39 -0.71
CA ILE A 24 -1.10 4.60 0.32
C ILE A 24 -1.06 5.37 1.65
N ILE A 25 -0.75 6.67 1.59
CA ILE A 25 -0.68 7.54 2.76
C ILE A 25 -2.06 7.69 3.39
N GLU A 26 -3.09 8.02 2.60
CA GLU A 26 -4.47 8.17 3.07
C GLU A 26 -4.99 6.89 3.75
N LEU A 27 -4.73 5.72 3.17
CA LEU A 27 -5.10 4.44 3.79
C LEU A 27 -4.37 4.23 5.13
N GLY A 28 -3.07 4.55 5.18
CA GLY A 28 -2.27 4.45 6.40
C GLY A 28 -2.77 5.38 7.50
N GLU A 29 -3.09 6.63 7.15
CA GLU A 29 -3.65 7.61 8.07
C GLU A 29 -5.04 7.20 8.59
N ASP A 30 -5.90 6.65 7.74
CA ASP A 30 -7.22 6.14 8.14
C ASP A 30 -7.11 4.96 9.11
N ILE A 31 -6.24 3.97 8.83
CA ILE A 31 -6.01 2.85 9.74
C ILE A 31 -5.43 3.34 11.08
N PHE A 32 -4.49 4.28 11.04
CA PHE A 32 -3.89 4.85 12.24
C PHE A 32 -4.90 5.62 13.10
N ALA A 33 -5.81 6.38 12.47
CA ALA A 33 -6.84 7.13 13.16
C ALA A 33 -7.92 6.24 13.82
N HIS A 34 -8.05 4.99 13.38
CA HIS A 34 -9.06 4.05 13.86
C HIS A 34 -8.44 2.70 14.28
N PRO A 35 -7.68 2.67 15.38
CA PRO A 35 -6.99 1.47 15.83
C PRO A 35 -8.00 0.41 16.31
N GLU A 36 -7.67 -0.85 16.03
CA GLU A 36 -8.47 -2.01 16.47
C GLU A 36 -7.63 -2.96 17.34
N LEU A 37 -8.30 -3.70 18.20
CA LEU A 37 -7.66 -4.74 19.02
C LEU A 37 -7.36 -5.96 18.15
N GLY A 38 -6.31 -6.70 18.50
CA GLY A 38 -6.01 -7.96 17.82
C GLY A 38 -7.18 -8.95 17.91
N TYR A 39 -7.44 -9.63 16.78
CA TYR A 39 -8.60 -10.49 16.53
C TYR A 39 -9.95 -9.74 16.47
N LYS A 40 -9.93 -8.42 16.36
CA LYS A 40 -11.13 -7.56 16.27
C LYS A 40 -11.00 -6.47 15.20
N GLU A 41 -10.09 -6.64 14.25
CA GLU A 41 -9.82 -5.78 13.10
C GLU A 41 -10.91 -5.82 12.00
N GLN A 42 -12.18 -5.75 12.40
CA GLN A 42 -13.32 -5.85 11.47
C GLN A 42 -13.36 -4.66 10.51
N ARG A 43 -13.22 -3.43 11.01
CA ARG A 43 -13.27 -2.22 10.18
C ARG A 43 -12.11 -2.20 9.20
N THR A 44 -10.89 -2.50 9.67
CA THR A 44 -9.70 -2.56 8.83
C THR A 44 -9.86 -3.62 7.75
N SER A 45 -10.39 -4.81 8.10
CA SER A 45 -10.68 -5.88 7.13
C SER A 45 -11.70 -5.43 6.08
N ASP A 46 -12.77 -4.74 6.50
CA ASP A 46 -13.81 -4.24 5.61
C ASP A 46 -13.27 -3.15 4.65
N VAL A 47 -12.40 -2.25 5.13
CA VAL A 47 -11.74 -1.22 4.30
C VAL A 47 -10.91 -1.87 3.21
N ILE A 48 -10.14 -2.93 3.53
CA ILE A 48 -9.33 -3.64 2.53
C ILE A 48 -10.23 -4.40 1.54
N ALA A 49 -11.27 -5.08 2.02
CA ALA A 49 -12.20 -5.84 1.19
C ALA A 49 -13.03 -4.95 0.25
N ALA A 50 -13.33 -3.70 0.64
CA ALA A 50 -14.04 -2.76 -0.24
C ALA A 50 -13.17 -2.24 -1.39
N LYS A 51 -11.84 -2.34 -1.27
CA LYS A 51 -10.87 -1.74 -2.20
C LYS A 51 -10.39 -2.69 -3.29
N PHE A 52 -10.46 -4.02 -3.08
CA PHE A 52 -9.96 -5.07 -3.98
C PHE A 52 -10.96 -6.21 -4.13
#